data_AF-A0A8E0R1I3-F1
#
_entry.id   AF-A0A8E0R1I3-F1
#
_cell.length_a   1.000
_cell.length_b   1.000
_cell.length_c   1.000
_cell.angle_alpha   90.00
_cell.angle_beta   90.00
_cell.angle_gamma   90.00
#
_symmetry.space_group_name_H-M   'P 1'
#
loop_
_entity.id
_entity.type
_entity.pdbx_description
1 polymer ?
#
loop_
_entity_poly.entity_id
_entity_poly.type
_entity_poly.pdbx_seq_one_letter_code
_entity_poly.pdbx_strand_id
1 'polypeptide(L)'
;YTLGTAIAVKRGLTDAAECAAAIGEGLEAFTIPGSVAEQRQVGLGHGNLGARLLSEDTTCFAFLAGHESFAAAEGAIGIARTANKVRKTPLRVILNGLGKDAAYIISRINGFTYVQTEYDIPSQTLTVVKEIPFSEGERAAVKCYGANDVMEGVAIMKKEDVQCSITGNSTNPVRFQHLVAGTYKKWAIENGKKYFSVASGGGTGRTLHPDNVAAGPASYGLTDSLGRVHGDAQFAGSSSVPAHVEMMGLIGMGNNPMVGATVACAVAAAQANA
;
A
#
# COMPACT_ATOMS: atom_id res chain seq x y z
N TYR A 1 -17.50 8.67 -1.39
CA TYR A 1 -18.02 7.43 -0.76
C TYR A 1 -19.52 7.24 -0.91
N THR A 2 -20.37 8.19 -0.49
CA THR A 2 -21.85 8.05 -0.60
C THR A 2 -22.30 7.76 -2.03
N LEU A 3 -21.86 8.57 -3.01
CA LEU A 3 -22.18 8.35 -4.43
C LEU A 3 -21.77 6.95 -4.89
N GLY A 4 -20.51 6.58 -4.68
CA GLY A 4 -19.98 5.28 -5.09
C GLY A 4 -20.66 4.08 -4.44
N THR A 5 -21.03 4.21 -3.16
CA THR A 5 -21.81 3.18 -2.45
C THR A 5 -23.22 3.09 -3.01
N ALA A 6 -23.87 4.23 -3.30
CA ALA A 6 -25.18 4.26 -3.94
C ALA A 6 -25.15 3.65 -5.34
N ILE A 7 -24.07 3.85 -6.11
CA ILE A 7 -23.85 3.18 -7.40
C ILE A 7 -23.82 1.66 -7.20
N ALA A 8 -23.03 1.17 -6.25
CA ALA A 8 -22.91 -0.27 -5.97
C ALA A 8 -24.27 -0.89 -5.56
N VAL A 9 -25.00 -0.23 -4.65
CA VAL A 9 -26.34 -0.65 -4.23
C VAL A 9 -27.32 -0.62 -5.41
N LYS A 10 -27.35 0.46 -6.18
CA LYS A 10 -28.28 0.61 -7.31
C LYS A 10 -28.03 -0.41 -8.42
N ARG A 11 -26.78 -0.82 -8.62
CA ARG A 11 -26.39 -1.88 -9.57
C ARG A 11 -26.62 -3.29 -9.02
N GLY A 12 -26.98 -3.45 -7.75
CA GLY A 12 -27.21 -4.75 -7.13
C GLY A 12 -25.93 -5.60 -7.02
N LEU A 13 -24.77 -4.96 -6.87
CA LEU A 13 -23.48 -5.67 -6.78
C LEU A 13 -23.39 -6.44 -5.45
N THR A 14 -23.21 -7.75 -5.52
CA THR A 14 -23.06 -8.62 -4.34
C THR A 14 -21.59 -8.98 -4.07
N ASP A 15 -20.71 -8.79 -5.05
CA ASP A 15 -19.27 -8.99 -4.88
C ASP A 15 -18.60 -7.73 -4.31
N ALA A 16 -17.82 -7.89 -3.25
CA ALA A 16 -17.19 -6.77 -2.57
C ALA A 16 -16.12 -6.09 -3.44
N ALA A 17 -15.42 -6.81 -4.31
CA ALA A 17 -14.43 -6.21 -5.20
C ALA A 17 -15.12 -5.34 -6.28
N GLU A 18 -16.25 -5.78 -6.82
CA GLU A 18 -17.08 -4.98 -7.72
C GLU A 18 -17.64 -3.73 -7.03
N CYS A 19 -18.11 -3.86 -5.78
CA CYS A 19 -18.52 -2.73 -4.95
C CYS A 19 -17.38 -1.71 -4.76
N ALA A 20 -16.14 -2.17 -4.53
CA ALA A 20 -14.99 -1.28 -4.40
C ALA A 20 -14.67 -0.54 -5.71
N ALA A 21 -14.79 -1.21 -6.87
CA ALA A 21 -14.64 -0.57 -8.17
C ALA A 21 -15.69 0.52 -8.42
N ALA A 22 -16.96 0.24 -8.10
CA ALA A 22 -18.05 1.23 -8.16
C ALA A 22 -17.84 2.40 -7.18
N ILE A 23 -17.29 2.13 -6.00
CA ILE A 23 -16.88 3.19 -5.07
C ILE A 23 -15.80 4.07 -5.71
N GLY A 24 -14.85 3.48 -6.43
CA GLY A 24 -13.84 4.19 -7.21
C GLY A 24 -14.43 5.15 -8.24
N GLU A 25 -15.46 4.74 -8.99
CA GLU A 25 -16.18 5.63 -9.92
C GLU A 25 -16.77 6.84 -9.20
N GLY A 26 -17.39 6.60 -8.03
CA GLY A 26 -17.94 7.67 -7.21
C GLY A 26 -16.88 8.57 -6.57
N LEU A 27 -15.65 8.11 -6.39
CA LEU A 27 -14.53 8.96 -5.97
C LEU A 27 -13.99 9.77 -7.16
N GLU A 28 -13.93 9.15 -8.34
CA GLU A 28 -13.44 9.77 -9.57
C GLU A 28 -14.32 10.95 -9.99
N ALA A 29 -15.65 10.82 -9.85
CA ALA A 29 -16.61 11.87 -10.17
C ALA A 29 -16.43 13.17 -9.35
N PHE A 30 -15.68 13.12 -8.25
CA PHE A 30 -15.36 14.29 -7.41
C PHE A 30 -13.95 14.82 -7.64
N THR A 31 -13.22 14.27 -8.62
CA THR A 31 -11.94 14.87 -9.04
C THR A 31 -12.20 16.20 -9.77
N ILE A 32 -11.33 17.18 -9.56
CA ILE A 32 -11.47 18.51 -10.15
C ILE A 32 -11.09 18.42 -11.64
N PRO A 33 -11.91 18.95 -12.56
CA PRO A 33 -11.56 18.99 -13.99
C PRO A 33 -10.22 19.69 -14.25
N GLY A 34 -9.38 19.07 -15.08
CA GLY A 34 -8.04 19.53 -15.41
C GLY A 34 -6.99 19.26 -14.33
N SER A 35 -7.37 18.65 -13.21
CA SER A 35 -6.43 18.36 -12.13
C SER A 35 -5.56 17.13 -12.41
N VAL A 36 -4.43 17.06 -11.69
CA VAL A 36 -3.58 15.87 -11.66
C VAL A 36 -4.36 14.64 -11.17
N ALA A 37 -5.38 14.82 -10.32
CA ALA A 37 -6.18 13.72 -9.80
C ALA A 37 -7.07 13.10 -10.89
N GLU A 38 -7.73 13.93 -11.70
CA GLU A 38 -8.54 13.49 -12.86
C GLU A 38 -7.65 12.85 -13.93
N GLN A 39 -6.55 13.52 -14.31
CA GLN A 39 -5.63 13.00 -15.33
C GLN A 39 -5.02 11.64 -14.97
N ARG A 40 -4.82 11.38 -13.67
CA ARG A 40 -4.27 10.13 -13.15
C ARG A 40 -5.35 9.14 -12.71
N GLN A 41 -6.62 9.48 -12.85
CA GLN A 41 -7.76 8.65 -12.47
C GLN A 41 -7.64 8.14 -11.03
N VAL A 42 -7.33 9.05 -10.09
CA VAL A 42 -6.97 8.70 -8.71
C VAL A 42 -8.13 8.01 -7.97
N GLY A 43 -9.37 8.39 -8.25
CA GLY A 43 -10.56 7.77 -7.66
C GLY A 43 -10.71 6.33 -8.15
N LEU A 44 -10.58 6.09 -9.46
CA LEU A 44 -10.56 4.74 -10.03
C LEU A 44 -9.39 3.91 -9.48
N GLY A 45 -8.22 4.51 -9.32
CA GLY A 45 -7.05 3.87 -8.70
C GLY A 45 -7.32 3.39 -7.26
N HIS A 46 -8.03 4.19 -6.45
CA HIS A 46 -8.44 3.79 -5.10
C HIS A 46 -9.44 2.63 -5.13
N GLY A 47 -10.43 2.70 -6.03
CA GLY A 47 -11.39 1.61 -6.23
C GLY A 47 -10.72 0.31 -6.63
N ASN A 48 -9.79 0.38 -7.59
CA ASN A 48 -9.02 -0.76 -8.09
C ASN A 48 -8.13 -1.39 -7.00
N LEU A 49 -7.49 -0.58 -6.16
CA LEU A 49 -6.74 -1.10 -5.01
C LEU A 49 -7.68 -1.83 -4.03
N GLY A 50 -8.80 -1.19 -3.65
CA GLY A 50 -9.79 -1.81 -2.78
C GLY A 50 -10.32 -3.13 -3.34
N ALA A 51 -10.62 -3.16 -4.64
CA ALA A 51 -11.08 -4.34 -5.35
C ALA A 51 -10.05 -5.48 -5.30
N ARG A 52 -8.77 -5.16 -5.53
CA ARG A 52 -7.70 -6.17 -5.45
C ARG A 52 -7.52 -6.72 -4.05
N LEU A 53 -7.63 -5.90 -3.01
CA LEU A 53 -7.53 -6.34 -1.62
C LEU A 53 -8.72 -7.24 -1.21
N LEU A 54 -9.87 -7.08 -1.87
CA LEU A 54 -11.06 -7.90 -1.66
C LEU A 54 -11.10 -9.16 -2.53
N SER A 55 -10.34 -9.19 -3.63
CA SER A 55 -10.28 -10.32 -4.57
C SER A 55 -9.44 -11.48 -4.04
N GLU A 56 -9.94 -12.71 -4.21
CA GLU A 56 -9.21 -13.96 -3.87
C GLU A 56 -7.90 -14.14 -4.65
N ASP A 57 -7.74 -13.47 -5.80
CA ASP A 57 -6.49 -13.47 -6.59
C ASP A 57 -5.31 -12.83 -5.83
N THR A 58 -5.59 -11.95 -4.86
CA THR A 58 -4.57 -11.32 -4.02
C THR A 58 -4.45 -12.11 -2.74
N THR A 59 -3.34 -12.81 -2.54
CA THR A 59 -3.10 -13.61 -1.33
C THR A 59 -2.16 -12.92 -0.34
N CYS A 60 -1.30 -12.03 -0.84
CA CYS A 60 -0.36 -11.27 -0.04
C CYS A 60 -0.35 -9.78 -0.39
N PHE A 61 -0.46 -8.96 0.64
CA PHE A 61 -0.40 -7.51 0.59
C PHE A 61 0.81 -7.00 1.38
N ALA A 62 1.64 -6.18 0.74
CA ALA A 62 2.85 -5.63 1.36
C ALA A 62 2.75 -4.13 1.62
N PHE A 63 3.12 -3.70 2.82
CA PHE A 63 3.48 -2.32 3.09
C PHE A 63 5.00 -2.17 3.00
N LEU A 64 5.43 -1.44 1.98
CA LEU A 64 6.82 -1.05 1.81
C LEU A 64 7.03 0.27 2.55
N ALA A 65 7.49 0.22 3.80
CA ALA A 65 7.60 1.40 4.65
C ALA A 65 9.00 1.51 5.29
N GLY A 66 9.48 2.74 5.47
CA GLY A 66 10.55 3.01 6.43
C GLY A 66 10.04 2.70 7.83
N HIS A 67 10.89 2.14 8.68
CA HIS A 67 10.52 1.63 10.00
C HIS A 67 10.19 2.73 11.04
N GLU A 68 9.49 3.78 10.64
CA GLU A 68 9.05 4.88 11.51
C GLU A 68 7.52 5.03 11.60
N SER A 69 6.74 4.27 10.81
CA SER A 69 5.30 4.53 10.70
C SER A 69 4.43 3.50 11.45
N PHE A 70 4.25 3.71 12.75
CA PHE A 70 3.24 3.01 13.57
C PHE A 70 1.83 3.10 12.95
N ALA A 71 1.50 4.24 12.33
CA ALA A 71 0.23 4.45 11.63
C ALA A 71 0.06 3.58 10.38
N ALA A 72 1.15 3.27 9.65
CA ALA A 72 1.07 2.39 8.49
C ALA A 72 0.76 0.94 8.90
N ALA A 73 1.35 0.49 10.00
CA ALA A 73 1.10 -0.83 10.59
C ALA A 73 -0.37 -1.01 11.03
N GLU A 74 -0.93 -0.07 11.80
CA GLU A 74 -2.33 -0.15 12.24
C GLU A 74 -3.32 -0.03 11.05
N GLY A 75 -3.01 0.81 10.05
CA GLY A 75 -3.79 0.89 8.82
C GLY A 75 -3.82 -0.43 8.04
N ALA A 76 -2.68 -1.12 7.96
CA ALA A 76 -2.55 -2.41 7.29
C ALA A 76 -3.45 -3.49 7.91
N ILE A 77 -3.43 -3.58 9.25
CA ILE A 77 -4.25 -4.51 10.01
C ILE A 77 -5.74 -4.20 9.80
N GLY A 78 -6.12 -2.92 9.91
CA GLY A 78 -7.53 -2.51 9.77
C GLY A 78 -8.10 -2.86 8.39
N ILE A 79 -7.31 -2.64 7.33
CA ILE A 79 -7.66 -3.02 5.96
C ILE A 79 -7.85 -4.53 5.85
N ALA A 80 -6.85 -5.32 6.29
CA ALA A 80 -6.90 -6.78 6.17
C ALA A 80 -8.03 -7.39 6.99
N ARG A 81 -8.23 -6.95 8.24
CA ARG A 81 -9.36 -7.38 9.09
C ARG A 81 -10.69 -7.15 8.40
N THR A 82 -10.87 -5.99 7.78
CA THR A 82 -12.13 -5.65 7.11
C THR A 82 -12.32 -6.46 5.84
N ALA A 83 -11.28 -6.58 5.01
CA ALA A 83 -11.32 -7.41 3.81
C ALA A 83 -11.63 -8.88 4.15
N ASN A 84 -11.02 -9.41 5.22
CA ASN A 84 -11.19 -10.80 5.64
C ASN A 84 -12.60 -11.15 6.15
N LYS A 85 -13.50 -10.17 6.32
CA LYS A 85 -14.92 -10.44 6.65
C LYS A 85 -15.69 -11.08 5.50
N VAL A 86 -15.26 -10.85 4.26
CA VAL A 86 -15.95 -11.33 3.04
C VAL A 86 -15.10 -12.28 2.20
N ARG A 87 -13.82 -12.41 2.53
CA ARG A 87 -12.89 -13.31 1.86
C ARG A 87 -13.01 -14.73 2.40
N LYS A 88 -12.76 -15.71 1.53
CA LYS A 88 -12.62 -17.12 1.87
C LYS A 88 -11.23 -17.40 2.45
N THR A 89 -10.19 -16.86 1.81
CA THR A 89 -8.81 -16.98 2.28
C THR A 89 -8.36 -15.66 2.91
N PRO A 90 -7.96 -15.65 4.19
CA PRO A 90 -7.45 -14.44 4.84
C PRO A 90 -6.27 -13.85 4.07
N LEU A 91 -6.35 -12.56 3.78
CA LEU A 91 -5.29 -11.78 3.16
C LEU A 91 -4.07 -11.75 4.10
N ARG A 92 -2.92 -12.23 3.62
CA ARG A 92 -1.66 -12.13 4.35
C ARG A 92 -1.11 -10.72 4.22
N VAL A 93 -0.60 -10.18 5.33
CA VAL A 93 -0.01 -8.84 5.37
C VAL A 93 1.45 -8.95 5.77
N ILE A 94 2.31 -8.30 5.00
CA ILE A 94 3.72 -8.15 5.34
C ILE A 94 4.12 -6.68 5.42
N LEU A 95 5.07 -6.37 6.29
CA LEU A 95 5.83 -5.13 6.29
C LEU A 95 7.23 -5.46 5.78
N ASN A 96 7.74 -4.66 4.85
CA ASN A 96 9.08 -4.81 4.31
C ASN A 96 9.76 -3.44 4.25
N GLY A 97 10.73 -3.22 5.12
CA GLY A 97 11.39 -1.93 5.30
C GLY A 97 12.91 -2.03 5.38
N LEU A 98 13.57 -0.86 5.39
CA LEU A 98 15.04 -0.75 5.51
C LEU A 98 15.49 -0.72 6.98
N GLY A 99 16.22 -1.74 7.42
CA GLY A 99 16.83 -1.85 8.75
C GLY A 99 16.23 -2.95 9.65
N LYS A 100 17.05 -3.95 9.99
CA LYS A 100 16.65 -5.12 10.80
C LYS A 100 16.28 -4.76 12.24
N ASP A 101 17.04 -3.86 12.86
CA ASP A 101 16.78 -3.43 14.24
C ASP A 101 15.43 -2.70 14.37
N ALA A 102 15.12 -1.87 13.38
CA ALA A 102 13.88 -1.11 13.38
C ALA A 102 12.67 -2.02 13.11
N ALA A 103 12.80 -3.02 12.22
CA ALA A 103 11.82 -4.08 12.06
C ALA A 103 11.60 -4.86 13.37
N TYR A 104 12.66 -5.23 14.09
CA TYR A 104 12.56 -5.92 15.37
C TYR A 104 11.78 -5.10 16.41
N ILE A 105 12.12 -3.82 16.55
CA ILE A 105 11.47 -2.90 17.50
C ILE A 105 9.99 -2.72 17.16
N ILE A 106 9.65 -2.45 15.89
CA ILE A 106 8.26 -2.31 15.45
C ILE A 106 7.48 -3.59 15.70
N SER A 107 8.06 -4.74 15.37
CA SER A 107 7.42 -6.03 15.58
C SER A 107 7.07 -6.24 17.04
N ARG A 108 8.02 -5.95 17.93
CA ARG A 108 7.83 -6.06 19.37
C ARG A 108 6.75 -5.12 19.89
N ILE A 109 6.75 -3.86 19.48
CA ILE A 109 5.78 -2.86 19.95
C ILE A 109 4.36 -3.18 19.46
N ASN A 110 4.22 -3.66 18.23
CA ASN A 110 2.91 -3.92 17.63
C ASN A 110 2.40 -5.35 17.85
N GLY A 111 3.26 -6.26 18.34
CA GLY A 111 2.96 -7.68 18.49
C GLY A 111 3.04 -8.47 17.19
N PHE A 112 3.76 -8.00 16.19
CA PHE A 112 3.92 -8.72 14.91
C PHE A 112 4.92 -9.86 15.03
N THR A 113 4.95 -10.71 14.01
CA THR A 113 6.01 -11.69 13.84
C THR A 113 7.19 -11.04 13.14
N TYR A 114 8.30 -10.88 13.86
CA TYR A 114 9.56 -10.43 13.28
C TYR A 114 10.19 -11.56 12.46
N VAL A 115 10.53 -11.29 11.20
CA VAL A 115 11.22 -12.24 10.34
C VAL A 115 12.56 -11.65 9.93
N GLN A 116 13.63 -12.21 10.49
CA GLN A 116 14.99 -11.85 10.13
C GLN A 116 15.44 -12.70 8.95
N THR A 117 15.93 -12.02 7.93
CA THR A 117 16.52 -12.66 6.76
C THR A 117 18.02 -12.40 6.66
N GLU A 118 18.70 -13.24 5.89
CA GLU A 118 20.02 -12.97 5.32
C GLU A 118 19.93 -13.18 3.82
N TYR A 119 20.52 -12.27 3.06
CA TYR A 119 20.55 -12.31 1.60
C TYR A 119 21.98 -12.43 1.12
N ASP A 120 22.28 -13.54 0.46
CA ASP A 120 23.57 -13.77 -0.17
C ASP A 120 23.55 -13.19 -1.59
N ILE A 121 24.28 -12.09 -1.81
CA ILE A 121 24.28 -11.37 -3.08
C ILE A 121 24.83 -12.23 -4.23
N PRO A 122 25.96 -12.96 -4.09
CA PRO A 122 26.51 -13.82 -5.14
C PRO A 122 25.53 -14.89 -5.62
N SER A 123 24.87 -15.62 -4.72
CA SER A 123 23.91 -16.67 -5.09
C SER A 123 22.47 -16.16 -5.30
N GLN A 124 22.20 -14.90 -4.95
CA GLN A 124 20.85 -14.30 -4.92
C GLN A 124 19.85 -15.07 -4.05
N THR A 125 20.34 -15.68 -2.97
CA THR A 125 19.53 -16.54 -2.10
C THR A 125 19.11 -15.80 -0.84
N LEU A 126 17.81 -15.79 -0.55
CA LEU A 126 17.25 -15.27 0.70
C LEU A 126 16.98 -16.41 1.68
N THR A 127 17.60 -16.34 2.86
CA THR A 127 17.41 -17.31 3.95
C THR A 127 16.70 -16.62 5.11
N VAL A 128 15.70 -17.30 5.71
CA VAL A 128 15.12 -16.85 6.99
C VAL A 128 15.97 -17.41 8.11
N VAL A 129 16.64 -16.55 8.86
CA VAL A 129 17.52 -16.95 9.96
C VAL A 129 16.79 -16.96 11.30
N LYS A 130 15.71 -16.18 11.43
CA LYS A 130 14.93 -16.09 12.66
C LYS A 130 13.49 -15.67 12.40
N GLU A 131 12.55 -16.30 13.09
CA GLU A 131 11.14 -15.90 13.11
C GLU A 131 10.69 -15.84 14.58
N ILE A 132 10.22 -14.66 15.03
CA ILE A 132 9.83 -14.42 16.43
C ILE A 132 8.43 -13.82 16.47
N PRO A 133 7.40 -14.55 16.92
CA PRO A 133 6.10 -13.98 17.21
C PRO A 133 6.14 -13.22 18.54
N PHE A 134 5.77 -11.93 18.53
CA PHE A 134 5.67 -11.11 19.75
C PHE A 134 4.27 -11.04 20.37
N SER A 135 3.26 -11.62 19.72
CA SER A 135 1.91 -11.79 20.25
C SER A 135 1.25 -13.05 19.71
N GLU A 136 -0.05 -13.22 19.96
CA GLU A 136 -0.90 -14.27 19.39
C GLU A 136 -2.04 -13.67 18.56
N GLY A 137 -2.65 -14.46 17.68
CA GLY A 137 -3.81 -14.04 16.87
C GLY A 137 -3.48 -13.17 15.66
N GLU A 138 -4.38 -12.24 15.31
CA GLU A 138 -4.29 -11.46 14.05
C GLU A 138 -3.02 -10.61 13.94
N ARG A 139 -2.52 -10.07 15.06
CA ARG A 139 -1.29 -9.27 15.08
C ARG A 139 -0.08 -10.14 14.77
N ALA A 140 0.00 -11.34 15.34
CA ALA A 140 1.07 -12.31 15.06
C ALA A 140 1.07 -12.80 13.61
N ALA A 141 -0.09 -12.79 12.93
CA ALA A 141 -0.19 -13.16 11.52
C ALA A 141 0.48 -12.15 10.57
N VAL A 142 0.75 -10.93 11.03
CA VAL A 142 1.49 -9.93 10.26
C VAL A 142 2.98 -10.21 10.38
N LYS A 143 3.65 -10.42 9.23
CA LYS A 143 5.10 -10.62 9.18
C LYS A 143 5.81 -9.31 8.92
N CYS A 144 6.77 -8.96 9.75
CA CYS A 144 7.57 -7.75 9.59
C CYS A 144 9.02 -8.12 9.30
N TYR A 145 9.44 -7.77 8.09
CA TYR A 145 10.77 -7.98 7.55
C TYR A 145 11.57 -6.68 7.61
N GLY A 146 12.82 -6.79 8.06
CA GLY A 146 13.83 -5.75 7.88
C GLY A 146 14.88 -6.20 6.88
N ALA A 147 15.10 -5.40 5.85
CA ALA A 147 16.13 -5.62 4.83
C ALA A 147 17.29 -4.63 5.01
N ASN A 148 18.50 -5.06 4.69
CA ASN A 148 19.68 -4.19 4.70
C ASN A 148 19.84 -3.41 3.39
N ASP A 149 19.29 -3.91 2.29
CA ASP A 149 19.38 -3.31 0.97
C ASP A 149 18.19 -3.68 0.06
N VAL A 150 18.12 -3.04 -1.10
CA VAL A 150 17.04 -3.21 -2.08
C VAL A 150 16.92 -4.64 -2.59
N MET A 151 18.03 -5.36 -2.78
CA MET A 151 18.02 -6.72 -3.33
C MET A 151 17.41 -7.70 -2.33
N GLU A 152 17.78 -7.59 -1.06
CA GLU A 152 17.12 -8.32 0.03
C GLU A 152 15.63 -8.00 0.09
N GLY A 153 15.27 -6.70 0.02
CA GLY A 153 13.89 -6.24 -0.03
C GLY A 153 13.08 -6.84 -1.18
N VAL A 154 13.65 -6.90 -2.38
CA VAL A 154 13.02 -7.53 -3.57
C VAL A 154 12.90 -9.04 -3.37
N ALA A 155 13.91 -9.69 -2.81
CA ALA A 155 13.86 -11.13 -2.55
C ALA A 155 12.77 -11.50 -1.53
N ILE A 156 12.52 -10.64 -0.54
CA ILE A 156 11.39 -10.79 0.41
C ILE A 156 10.05 -10.72 -0.34
N MET A 157 9.88 -9.75 -1.25
CA MET A 157 8.66 -9.63 -2.05
C MET A 157 8.41 -10.89 -2.90
N LYS A 158 9.48 -11.47 -3.47
CA LYS A 158 9.42 -12.73 -4.22
C LYS A 158 9.07 -13.92 -3.32
N LYS A 159 9.72 -14.03 -2.15
CA LYS A 159 9.49 -15.11 -1.17
C LYS A 159 8.03 -15.16 -0.73
N GLU A 160 7.44 -13.99 -0.47
CA GLU A 160 6.07 -13.89 0.02
C GLU A 160 5.02 -13.92 -1.10
N ASP A 161 5.45 -13.94 -2.37
CA ASP A 161 4.60 -13.86 -3.57
C ASP A 161 3.61 -12.70 -3.44
N VAL A 162 4.12 -11.48 -3.38
CA VAL A 162 3.29 -10.28 -3.17
C VAL A 162 2.55 -9.91 -4.46
N GLN A 163 1.21 -9.81 -4.41
CA GLN A 163 0.39 -9.35 -5.54
C GLN A 163 0.02 -7.87 -5.44
N CYS A 164 0.02 -7.29 -4.25
CA CYS A 164 -0.31 -5.88 -4.06
C CYS A 164 0.62 -5.21 -3.06
N SER A 165 1.00 -3.96 -3.29
CA SER A 165 1.72 -3.18 -2.28
C SER A 165 1.34 -1.72 -2.23
N ILE A 166 1.60 -1.11 -1.08
CA ILE A 166 1.61 0.34 -0.90
C ILE A 166 3.02 0.74 -0.43
N THR A 167 3.67 1.66 -1.14
CA THR A 167 4.88 2.33 -0.63
C THR A 167 4.48 3.45 0.31
N GLY A 168 4.85 3.38 1.59
CA GLY A 168 4.57 4.41 2.61
C GLY A 168 5.54 5.58 2.59
N ASN A 169 5.50 6.44 3.62
CA ASN A 169 6.55 7.42 3.84
C ASN A 169 7.77 6.74 4.52
N SER A 170 8.98 7.17 4.17
CA SER A 170 10.22 6.61 4.73
C SER A 170 11.23 7.73 4.93
N THR A 171 12.11 7.59 5.92
CA THR A 171 13.32 8.43 6.03
C THR A 171 14.23 8.33 4.82
N ASN A 172 14.19 7.22 4.07
CA ASN A 172 15.06 7.00 2.90
C ASN A 172 14.35 6.38 1.68
N PRO A 173 13.33 7.05 1.13
CA PRO A 173 12.45 6.46 0.13
C PRO A 173 13.12 6.30 -1.23
N VAL A 174 14.11 7.15 -1.54
CA VAL A 174 14.95 7.04 -2.76
C VAL A 174 15.88 5.84 -2.70
N ARG A 175 16.23 5.34 -1.50
CA ARG A 175 17.17 4.23 -1.34
C ARG A 175 16.52 2.87 -1.15
N PHE A 176 15.22 2.79 -0.88
CA PHE A 176 14.59 1.50 -0.59
C PHE A 176 13.23 1.31 -1.26
N GLN A 177 12.14 1.85 -0.69
CA GLN A 177 10.78 1.42 -1.04
C GLN A 177 10.43 1.54 -2.54
N HIS A 178 10.79 2.64 -3.19
CA HIS A 178 10.48 2.84 -4.61
C HIS A 178 11.34 1.94 -5.50
N LEU A 179 12.59 1.70 -5.10
CA LEU A 179 13.51 0.80 -5.81
C LEU A 179 13.08 -0.66 -5.64
N VAL A 180 12.63 -1.06 -4.45
CA VAL A 180 12.09 -2.40 -4.19
C VAL A 180 10.82 -2.60 -5.02
N ALA A 181 9.85 -1.68 -4.94
CA ALA A 181 8.61 -1.77 -5.71
C ALA A 181 8.85 -1.80 -7.22
N GLY A 182 9.71 -0.92 -7.74
CA GLY A 182 10.03 -0.85 -9.17
C GLY A 182 10.77 -2.07 -9.69
N THR A 183 11.81 -2.50 -8.97
CA THR A 183 12.56 -3.71 -9.33
C THR A 183 11.70 -4.95 -9.26
N TYR A 184 10.87 -5.07 -8.21
CA TYR A 184 9.94 -6.18 -8.07
C TYR A 184 8.86 -6.16 -9.15
N LYS A 185 8.31 -4.99 -9.53
CA LYS A 185 7.35 -4.88 -10.62
C LYS A 185 7.92 -5.34 -11.95
N LYS A 186 9.13 -4.89 -12.27
CA LYS A 186 9.84 -5.34 -13.48
C LYS A 186 9.98 -6.87 -13.48
N TRP A 187 10.50 -7.44 -12.39
CA TRP A 187 10.63 -8.89 -12.24
C TRP A 187 9.27 -9.60 -12.38
N ALA A 188 8.21 -9.08 -11.76
CA ALA A 188 6.89 -9.68 -11.82
C ALA A 188 6.36 -9.74 -13.25
N ILE A 189 6.47 -8.64 -14.00
CA ILE A 189 6.08 -8.57 -15.42
C ILE A 189 6.89 -9.57 -16.25
N GLU A 190 8.22 -9.59 -16.10
CA GLU A 190 9.12 -10.49 -16.83
C GLU A 190 8.88 -11.98 -16.53
N ASN A 191 8.26 -12.29 -15.39
CA ASN A 191 7.96 -13.66 -14.95
C ASN A 191 6.46 -13.99 -15.00
N GLY A 192 5.65 -13.18 -15.69
CA GLY A 192 4.21 -13.43 -15.85
C GLY A 192 3.40 -13.36 -14.56
N LYS A 193 3.92 -12.71 -13.53
CA LYS A 193 3.27 -12.50 -12.23
C LYS A 193 2.44 -11.21 -12.24
N LYS A 194 1.23 -11.27 -11.71
CA LYS A 194 0.39 -10.08 -11.49
C LYS A 194 0.92 -9.33 -10.25
N TYR A 195 1.21 -8.04 -10.41
CA TYR A 195 1.58 -7.17 -9.31
C TYR A 195 0.96 -5.80 -9.50
N PHE A 196 0.26 -5.30 -8.48
CA PHE A 196 -0.33 -3.96 -8.44
C PHE A 196 0.34 -3.14 -7.35
N SER A 197 1.04 -2.10 -7.77
CA SER A 197 1.78 -1.24 -6.86
C SER A 197 1.12 0.11 -6.74
N VAL A 198 1.00 0.58 -5.51
CA VAL A 198 0.57 1.93 -5.23
C VAL A 198 1.71 2.74 -4.68
N ALA A 199 2.02 3.82 -5.37
CA ALA A 199 2.93 4.84 -4.86
C ALA A 199 2.17 5.77 -3.91
N SER A 200 2.18 5.49 -2.61
CA SER A 200 1.64 6.37 -1.57
C SER A 200 2.72 7.29 -1.00
N GLY A 201 3.12 8.28 -1.79
CA GLY A 201 4.00 9.34 -1.31
C GLY A 201 3.19 10.31 -0.46
N GLY A 202 3.79 10.78 0.64
CA GLY A 202 3.38 12.02 1.27
C GLY A 202 3.51 13.14 0.26
N GLY A 203 2.53 13.32 -0.62
CA GLY A 203 2.51 14.29 -1.69
C GLY A 203 3.63 14.07 -2.69
N THR A 204 3.44 14.66 -3.84
CA THR A 204 4.54 15.20 -4.63
C THR A 204 5.21 16.34 -3.84
N GLY A 205 5.69 16.11 -2.60
CA GLY A 205 5.74 17.17 -1.59
C GLY A 205 6.36 16.91 -0.20
N ARG A 206 6.52 15.67 0.27
CA ARG A 206 7.13 15.40 1.59
C ARG A 206 7.97 14.14 1.68
N THR A 207 7.91 13.28 0.67
CA THR A 207 8.61 11.99 0.72
C THR A 207 10.13 12.19 0.73
N LEU A 208 10.63 13.37 0.35
CA LEU A 208 11.97 13.80 0.68
C LEU A 208 11.85 15.11 1.45
N HIS A 209 12.21 15.14 2.73
CA HIS A 209 12.43 16.43 3.38
C HIS A 209 13.46 17.18 2.54
N PRO A 210 13.26 18.47 2.21
CA PRO A 210 14.25 19.28 1.50
C PRO A 210 15.68 19.11 2.03
N ASP A 211 15.79 18.91 3.35
CA ASP A 211 17.04 18.71 4.07
C ASP A 211 17.60 17.28 3.98
N ASN A 212 16.78 16.25 3.74
CA ASN A 212 17.24 14.85 3.62
C ASN A 212 18.06 14.60 2.35
N VAL A 213 17.82 15.41 1.31
CA VAL A 213 18.53 15.35 0.02
C VAL A 213 19.20 16.66 -0.35
N ALA A 214 19.16 17.66 0.55
CA ALA A 214 19.63 19.02 0.31
C ALA A 214 19.12 19.66 -1.00
N ALA A 215 17.96 19.21 -1.49
CA ALA A 215 17.44 19.56 -2.82
C ALA A 215 16.31 20.60 -2.78
N GLY A 216 16.00 21.16 -1.60
CA GLY A 216 14.96 22.18 -1.51
C GLY A 216 13.60 21.67 -2.01
N PRO A 217 12.79 22.54 -2.65
CA PRO A 217 11.55 22.16 -3.32
C PRO A 217 11.71 21.17 -4.49
N ALA A 218 12.91 20.97 -5.05
CA ALA A 218 13.11 20.01 -6.15
C ALA A 218 12.95 18.54 -5.71
N SER A 219 13.11 18.28 -4.41
CA SER A 219 12.84 17.00 -3.75
C SER A 219 11.43 16.45 -4.03
N TYR A 220 10.48 17.33 -4.32
CA TYR A 220 9.08 17.04 -4.62
C TYR A 220 8.88 16.35 -5.97
N GLY A 221 9.55 16.86 -7.02
CA GLY A 221 9.49 16.26 -8.36
C GLY A 221 10.19 14.91 -8.45
N LEU A 222 11.24 14.70 -7.64
CA LEU A 222 11.97 13.44 -7.60
C LEU A 222 11.10 12.28 -7.09
N THR A 223 10.30 12.52 -6.05
CA THR A 223 9.34 11.54 -5.53
C THR A 223 8.27 11.19 -6.56
N ASP A 224 7.71 12.18 -7.26
CA ASP A 224 6.70 11.94 -8.29
C ASP A 224 7.26 11.02 -9.38
N SER A 225 8.48 11.34 -9.83
CA SER A 225 9.19 10.60 -10.89
C SER A 225 9.48 9.16 -10.46
N LEU A 226 9.95 8.95 -9.22
CA LEU A 226 10.21 7.62 -8.67
C LEU A 226 8.94 6.78 -8.47
N GLY A 227 7.82 7.42 -8.10
CA GLY A 227 6.52 6.76 -8.03
C GLY A 227 6.06 6.22 -9.40
N ARG A 228 6.32 6.96 -10.49
CA ARG A 228 5.93 6.56 -11.85
C ARG A 228 6.70 5.35 -12.39
N VAL A 229 7.85 5.02 -11.81
CA VAL A 229 8.64 3.86 -12.23
C VAL A 229 7.91 2.54 -11.92
N HIS A 230 6.97 2.57 -10.96
CA HIS A 230 6.30 1.35 -10.50
C HIS A 230 4.78 1.47 -10.27
N GLY A 231 4.25 2.65 -9.96
CA GLY A 231 2.87 2.80 -9.54
C GLY A 231 1.87 2.51 -10.66
N ASP A 232 0.97 1.55 -10.44
CA ASP A 232 -0.26 1.38 -11.23
C ASP A 232 -1.31 2.42 -10.83
N ALA A 233 -1.26 2.83 -9.56
CA ALA A 233 -1.92 4.02 -9.08
C ALA A 233 -0.92 4.86 -8.27
N GLN A 234 -1.04 6.17 -8.38
CA GLN A 234 -0.23 7.10 -7.61
C GLN A 234 -1.15 8.00 -6.79
N PHE A 235 -1.06 7.85 -5.47
CA PHE A 235 -1.87 8.64 -4.54
C PHE A 235 -1.03 9.81 -4.04
N ALA A 236 -1.52 11.04 -4.22
CA ALA A 236 -0.77 12.26 -3.88
C ALA A 236 -0.98 12.66 -2.40
N GLY A 237 -0.33 12.00 -1.45
CA GLY A 237 -0.75 12.06 -0.04
C GLY A 237 -0.06 13.05 0.91
N SER A 238 0.15 14.33 0.59
CA SER A 238 0.40 15.37 1.61
C SER A 238 0.26 16.76 1.02
N SER A 239 -0.78 17.48 1.43
CA SER A 239 -0.91 18.95 1.56
C SER A 239 -0.34 19.93 0.50
N SER A 240 0.24 19.52 -0.63
CA SER A 240 1.00 20.42 -1.52
C SER A 240 0.57 20.40 -2.98
N VAL A 241 -0.39 19.55 -3.38
CA VAL A 241 -1.05 19.68 -4.69
C VAL A 241 -2.41 20.32 -4.46
N PRO A 242 -2.71 21.50 -5.03
CA PRO A 242 -3.98 22.22 -4.82
C PRO A 242 -5.23 21.34 -5.03
N ALA A 243 -5.17 20.37 -5.95
CA ALA A 243 -6.27 19.44 -6.21
C ALA A 243 -6.47 18.34 -5.16
N HIS A 244 -5.44 18.01 -4.37
CA HIS A 244 -5.54 17.03 -3.27
C HIS A 244 -5.92 17.69 -1.94
N VAL A 245 -5.69 19.01 -1.82
CA VAL A 245 -6.11 19.82 -0.67
C VAL A 245 -7.64 19.90 -0.59
N GLU A 246 -8.36 19.84 -1.71
CA GLU A 246 -9.83 19.77 -1.69
C GLU A 246 -10.36 18.35 -1.46
N MET A 247 -9.77 17.28 -2.00
CA MET A 247 -10.27 15.91 -1.70
C MET A 247 -9.97 15.49 -0.25
N MET A 248 -8.77 15.80 0.27
CA MET A 248 -8.48 15.66 1.71
C MET A 248 -9.13 16.75 2.55
N GLY A 249 -9.42 17.94 2.02
CA GLY A 249 -10.18 18.98 2.71
C GLY A 249 -11.67 18.66 2.81
N LEU A 250 -12.23 17.94 1.84
CA LEU A 250 -13.62 17.51 1.75
C LEU A 250 -13.84 16.19 2.49
N ILE A 251 -12.93 15.22 2.36
CA ILE A 251 -13.05 13.89 3.00
C ILE A 251 -12.29 13.80 4.33
N GLY A 252 -11.22 14.58 4.52
CA GLY A 252 -10.44 14.59 5.77
C GLY A 252 -9.50 13.41 5.99
N MET A 253 -9.23 12.58 4.97
CA MET A 253 -8.55 11.28 5.11
C MET A 253 -7.26 11.17 4.31
N GLY A 254 -6.21 10.58 4.92
CA GLY A 254 -4.98 10.16 4.23
C GLY A 254 -5.17 8.92 3.35
N ASN A 255 -4.19 8.58 2.52
CA ASN A 255 -4.27 7.45 1.56
C ASN A 255 -4.63 6.10 2.23
N ASN A 256 -3.91 5.70 3.28
CA ASN A 256 -4.19 4.43 3.95
C ASN A 256 -5.61 4.40 4.56
N PRO A 257 -6.07 5.44 5.29
CA PRO A 257 -7.47 5.57 5.70
C PRO A 257 -8.48 5.52 4.55
N MET A 258 -8.20 6.18 3.42
CA MET A 258 -9.06 6.15 2.23
C MET A 258 -9.21 4.72 1.69
N VAL A 259 -8.12 3.95 1.61
CA VAL A 259 -8.18 2.53 1.20
C VAL A 259 -9.01 1.72 2.20
N GLY A 260 -8.80 1.94 3.50
CA GLY A 260 -9.61 1.34 4.56
C GLY A 260 -11.10 1.66 4.44
N ALA A 261 -11.45 2.92 4.16
CA ALA A 261 -12.82 3.37 3.95
C ALA A 261 -13.44 2.73 2.69
N THR A 262 -12.69 2.64 1.59
CA THR A 262 -13.15 1.95 0.37
C THR A 262 -13.45 0.48 0.64
N VAL A 263 -12.55 -0.24 1.31
CA VAL A 263 -12.74 -1.65 1.67
C VAL A 263 -13.94 -1.82 2.61
N ALA A 264 -14.06 -0.96 3.63
CA ALA A 264 -15.16 -1.03 4.59
C ALA A 264 -16.53 -0.75 3.95
N CYS A 265 -16.64 0.31 3.14
CA CYS A 265 -17.86 0.63 2.42
C CYS A 265 -18.22 -0.45 1.40
N ALA A 266 -17.23 -1.03 0.70
CA ALA A 266 -17.46 -2.07 -0.28
C ALA A 266 -18.00 -3.36 0.36
N VAL A 267 -17.43 -3.76 1.50
CA VAL A 267 -17.92 -4.89 2.31
C VAL A 267 -19.36 -4.64 2.76
N ALA A 268 -19.65 -3.46 3.30
CA ALA A 268 -20.99 -3.11 3.75
C ALA A 268 -22.01 -3.09 2.59
N ALA A 269 -21.63 -2.55 1.43
CA ALA A 269 -22.48 -2.52 0.24
C ALA A 269 -22.80 -3.93 -0.28
N ALA A 270 -21.78 -4.79 -0.37
CA ALA A 270 -21.94 -6.18 -0.79
C ALA A 270 -22.88 -6.94 0.16
N GLN A 271 -22.72 -6.75 1.47
CA GLN A 271 -23.58 -7.38 2.48
C GLN A 271 -25.02 -6.85 2.46
N ALA A 272 -25.24 -5.59 2.11
CA ALA A 272 -26.58 -5.02 2.00
C ALA A 272 -27.36 -5.54 0.78
N ASN A 273 -26.65 -5.97 -0.28
CA ASN A 273 -27.24 -6.53 -1.50
C ASN A 273 -27.33 -8.07 -1.49
N ALA A 274 -26.73 -8.73 -0.51
CA ALA A 274 -26.72 -10.19 -0.34
C ALA A 274 -27.99 -10.69 0.36
#